data_AF-A0A8K0SX72-F1
#
_entry.id   AF-A0A8K0SX72-F1
#
_cell.length_a   1.000
_cell.length_b   1.000
_cell.length_c   1.000
_cell.angle_alpha   90.00
_cell.angle_beta   90.00
_cell.angle_gamma   90.00
#
_symmetry.space_group_name_H-M   'P 1'
#
loop_
_entity.id
_entity.type
_entity.pdbx_description
1 polymer ?
#
loop_
_entity_poly.entity_id
_entity_poly.type
_entity_poly.pdbx_seq_one_letter_code
_entity_poly.pdbx_strand_id
1 'polypeptide(L)'
;MDVFVQHHPEYVSLVWGSMKFLFSAVINHEEKIHALAKACSRIAEVLPRTHLVLVLYPSDDMKIAVAQLYRLIMVFVQAAVCWYKQGRLAHAWSAIAKPWALSFQSHVKDIDEQARLIDELSSVALKAEVRHAHNEITEARKELKEARGEILKLGDLVRSEADRTFQIAISVQSMQQTISVDVKNSLDRIREVQLGQILSDPMFQKFPTSGQSLEYCKSMRDRRRASTALTVATRDKLRSWSMQRASTFLITEAQSTRVAKDFNLNILGVIRESAAPALWALRYANYWEAKLDKIDLLRMLVTHALQINESVMKRTDYPITTAHLRDASTHEDWVQLFQRAISGMAQVFIVLDTDLLGHATSRSRYEATRWLVDLLSAVKSTAVKVVVSNTAIDQNYMCEHWAKDACTKVTIPRLGVRSHRSRRGRRIRAGPTC
;
A
#
# COMPACT_ATOMS: atom_id res chain seq x y z
N MET A 1 -74.68 -3.05 20.01
CA MET A 1 -75.86 -2.51 19.32
C MET A 1 -76.61 -1.50 20.19
N ASP A 2 -75.89 -0.66 20.94
CA ASP A 2 -76.50 0.34 21.86
C ASP A 2 -75.78 1.71 21.82
N VAL A 3 -74.96 1.96 20.79
CA VAL A 3 -74.06 3.14 20.74
C VAL A 3 -74.18 3.97 19.46
N PHE A 4 -75.08 3.62 18.52
CA PHE A 4 -75.19 4.36 17.23
C PHE A 4 -76.58 4.98 16.98
N VAL A 5 -77.29 5.32 18.07
CA VAL A 5 -78.63 5.97 18.04
C VAL A 5 -78.52 7.52 18.04
N GLN A 6 -77.38 8.08 17.64
CA GLN A 6 -77.11 9.50 17.93
C GLN A 6 -77.44 10.53 16.84
N HIS A 7 -77.78 10.16 15.61
CA HIS A 7 -77.95 11.21 14.59
C HIS A 7 -79.36 11.79 14.40
N HIS A 8 -80.44 11.08 14.72
CA HIS A 8 -81.76 11.70 14.99
C HIS A 8 -82.62 10.75 15.84
N PRO A 9 -82.47 10.75 17.19
CA PRO A 9 -83.23 9.86 18.06
C PRO A 9 -84.75 10.06 17.96
N GLU A 10 -85.19 11.23 17.53
CA GLU A 10 -86.61 11.56 17.35
C GLU A 10 -87.26 10.74 16.23
N TYR A 11 -86.64 10.61 15.06
CA TYR A 11 -87.23 9.89 13.93
C TYR A 11 -87.17 8.37 14.10
N VAL A 12 -86.06 7.84 14.64
CA VAL A 12 -85.92 6.39 14.90
C VAL A 12 -86.84 5.95 16.03
N SER A 13 -86.98 6.75 17.10
CA SER A 13 -87.92 6.44 18.18
C SER A 13 -89.39 6.59 17.76
N LEU A 14 -89.70 7.53 16.86
CA LEU A 14 -91.05 7.70 16.30
C LEU A 14 -91.43 6.49 15.43
N VAL A 15 -90.56 6.06 14.52
CA VAL A 15 -90.82 4.91 13.65
C VAL A 15 -90.89 3.63 14.47
N TRP A 16 -89.93 3.39 15.38
CA TRP A 16 -89.91 2.20 16.23
C TRP A 16 -91.06 2.15 17.24
N GLY A 17 -91.38 3.30 17.85
CA GLY A 17 -92.53 3.45 18.75
C GLY A 17 -93.86 3.23 18.03
N SER A 18 -93.99 3.73 16.79
CA SER A 18 -95.17 3.48 15.96
C SER A 18 -95.27 2.00 15.55
N MET A 19 -94.15 1.35 15.24
CA MET A 19 -94.09 -0.08 14.92
C MET A 19 -94.50 -0.95 16.12
N LYS A 20 -93.98 -0.63 17.31
CA LYS A 20 -94.32 -1.33 18.57
C LYS A 20 -95.78 -1.14 18.96
N PHE A 21 -96.34 0.06 18.73
CA PHE A 21 -97.76 0.35 18.91
C PHE A 21 -98.62 -0.44 17.92
N LEU A 22 -98.20 -0.52 16.65
CA LEU A 22 -98.83 -1.35 15.63
C LEU A 22 -98.85 -2.83 16.04
N PHE A 23 -97.73 -3.37 16.52
CA PHE A 23 -97.62 -4.77 16.95
C PHE A 23 -98.43 -5.09 18.21
N SER A 24 -98.57 -4.15 19.16
CA SER A 24 -99.42 -4.36 20.35
C SER A 24 -100.93 -4.28 20.05
N ALA A 25 -101.31 -3.61 18.97
CA ALA A 25 -102.70 -3.38 18.58
C ALA A 25 -103.35 -4.56 17.79
N VAL A 26 -102.59 -5.64 17.52
CA VAL A 26 -102.86 -6.65 16.49
C VAL A 26 -103.74 -7.86 16.92
N ILE A 27 -104.29 -7.92 18.13
CA ILE A 27 -104.94 -9.15 18.66
C ILE A 27 -106.44 -9.32 18.29
N ASN A 28 -106.92 -9.18 17.04
CA ASN A 28 -108.31 -9.66 16.73
C ASN A 28 -108.81 -9.95 15.29
N HIS A 29 -107.99 -10.03 14.22
CA HIS A 29 -108.49 -10.42 12.87
C HIS A 29 -107.44 -11.15 12.01
N GLU A 30 -107.43 -12.48 12.02
CA GLU A 30 -106.33 -13.38 11.59
C GLU A 30 -105.77 -13.16 10.17
N GLU A 31 -106.60 -13.02 9.14
CA GLU A 31 -106.14 -12.97 7.75
C GLU A 31 -105.55 -11.60 7.33
N LYS A 32 -106.02 -10.51 7.96
CA LYS A 32 -105.57 -9.13 7.69
C LYS A 32 -104.28 -8.76 8.44
N ILE A 33 -104.00 -9.46 9.54
CA ILE A 33 -102.79 -9.32 10.37
C ILE A 33 -101.54 -9.75 9.60
N HIS A 34 -101.63 -10.85 8.86
CA HIS A 34 -100.47 -11.43 8.18
C HIS A 34 -99.89 -10.49 7.12
N ALA A 35 -100.74 -9.76 6.38
CA ALA A 35 -100.30 -8.80 5.37
C ALA A 35 -99.57 -7.58 5.97
N LEU A 36 -100.06 -7.06 7.09
CA LEU A 36 -99.47 -5.91 7.78
C LEU A 36 -98.14 -6.28 8.46
N ALA A 37 -98.09 -7.42 9.14
CA ALA A 37 -96.86 -7.92 9.76
C ALA A 37 -95.75 -8.19 8.72
N LYS A 38 -96.12 -8.72 7.54
CA LYS A 38 -95.21 -8.93 6.41
C LYS A 38 -94.67 -7.61 5.85
N ALA A 39 -95.52 -6.59 5.73
CA ALA A 39 -95.12 -5.25 5.30
C ALA A 39 -94.16 -4.59 6.33
N CYS A 40 -94.47 -4.68 7.62
CA CYS A 40 -93.63 -4.18 8.69
C CYS A 40 -92.26 -4.89 8.75
N SER A 41 -92.24 -6.21 8.54
CA SER A 41 -90.98 -6.98 8.53
C SER A 41 -90.07 -6.55 7.38
N ARG A 42 -90.63 -6.35 6.18
CA ARG A 42 -89.88 -5.82 5.03
C ARG A 42 -89.28 -4.44 5.29
N ILE A 43 -90.06 -3.54 5.90
CA ILE A 43 -89.57 -2.20 6.27
C ILE A 43 -88.43 -2.30 7.29
N ALA A 44 -88.55 -3.21 8.27
CA ALA A 44 -87.53 -3.43 9.29
C ALA A 44 -86.21 -3.99 8.72
N GLU A 45 -86.26 -4.76 7.64
CA GLU A 45 -85.07 -5.27 6.94
C GLU A 45 -84.36 -4.18 6.11
N VAL A 46 -85.11 -3.25 5.50
CA VAL A 46 -84.56 -2.21 4.63
C VAL A 46 -83.84 -1.11 5.41
N LEU A 47 -84.36 -0.71 6.58
CA LEU A 47 -83.87 0.45 7.33
C LEU A 47 -82.40 0.37 7.79
N PRO A 48 -81.91 -0.74 8.39
CA PRO A 48 -80.51 -0.83 8.81
C PRO A 48 -79.52 -0.76 7.63
N ARG A 49 -79.90 -1.35 6.49
CA ARG A 49 -79.08 -1.38 5.27
C ARG A 49 -78.94 0.00 4.65
N THR A 50 -80.03 0.75 4.54
CA THR A 50 -80.01 2.09 3.95
C THR A 50 -79.27 3.09 4.82
N HIS A 51 -79.34 2.93 6.15
CA HIS A 51 -78.52 3.72 7.07
C HIS A 51 -77.01 3.46 6.87
N LEU A 52 -76.59 2.20 6.75
CA LEU A 52 -75.18 1.85 6.52
C LEU A 52 -74.67 2.45 5.20
N VAL A 53 -75.47 2.35 4.13
CA VAL A 53 -75.16 2.93 2.82
C VAL A 53 -75.00 4.44 2.88
N LEU A 54 -75.86 5.14 3.62
CA LEU A 54 -75.80 6.60 3.79
C LEU A 54 -74.50 7.04 4.50
N VAL A 55 -74.04 6.27 5.48
CA VAL A 55 -72.78 6.55 6.19
C VAL A 55 -71.57 6.32 5.28
N LEU A 56 -71.59 5.27 4.47
CA LEU A 56 -70.48 4.91 3.58
C LEU A 56 -70.40 5.82 2.35
N TYR A 57 -71.54 6.28 1.83
CA TYR A 57 -71.63 7.04 0.58
C TYR A 57 -72.60 8.23 0.72
N PRO A 58 -72.25 9.31 1.46
CA PRO A 58 -73.14 10.42 1.75
C PRO A 58 -73.25 11.42 0.58
N SER A 59 -73.60 10.94 -0.62
CA SER A 59 -73.91 11.83 -1.74
C SER A 59 -75.22 12.58 -1.54
N ASP A 60 -75.38 13.73 -2.19
CA ASP A 60 -76.62 14.52 -2.05
C ASP A 60 -77.84 13.76 -2.59
N ASP A 61 -77.69 13.01 -3.68
CA ASP A 61 -78.72 12.11 -4.20
C ASP A 61 -79.06 10.97 -3.22
N MET A 62 -78.05 10.42 -2.52
CA MET A 62 -78.26 9.38 -1.51
C MET A 62 -79.04 9.90 -0.31
N LYS A 63 -78.70 11.11 0.18
CA LYS A 63 -79.43 11.78 1.27
C LYS A 63 -80.89 12.02 0.91
N ILE A 64 -81.14 12.52 -0.31
CA ILE A 64 -82.50 12.77 -0.83
C ILE A 64 -83.26 11.44 -0.94
N ALA A 65 -82.63 10.40 -1.49
CA ALA A 65 -83.26 9.09 -1.66
C ALA A 65 -83.63 8.44 -0.32
N VAL A 66 -82.76 8.54 0.69
CA VAL A 66 -83.01 8.04 2.04
C VAL A 66 -84.09 8.86 2.75
N ALA A 67 -84.08 10.19 2.63
CA ALA A 67 -85.15 11.04 3.17
C ALA A 67 -86.52 10.70 2.56
N GLN A 68 -86.55 10.43 1.25
CA GLN A 68 -87.76 10.01 0.55
C GLN A 68 -88.26 8.63 1.01
N LEU A 69 -87.35 7.69 1.29
CA LEU A 69 -87.69 6.40 1.88
C LEU A 69 -88.35 6.56 3.26
N TYR A 70 -87.78 7.41 4.12
CA TYR A 70 -88.37 7.71 5.44
C TYR A 70 -89.76 8.34 5.32
N ARG A 71 -89.96 9.25 4.36
CA ARG A 71 -91.28 9.83 4.06
C ARG A 71 -92.30 8.76 3.70
N LEU A 72 -91.95 7.83 2.79
CA LEU A 72 -92.84 6.74 2.37
C LEU A 72 -93.20 5.80 3.54
N ILE A 73 -92.23 5.49 4.40
CA ILE A 73 -92.45 4.70 5.62
C ILE A 73 -93.40 5.42 6.57
N MET A 74 -93.23 6.73 6.80
CA MET A 74 -94.12 7.51 7.65
C MET A 74 -95.55 7.57 7.10
N VAL A 75 -95.72 7.74 5.78
CA VAL A 75 -97.03 7.72 5.13
C VAL A 75 -97.69 6.34 5.27
N PHE A 76 -96.95 5.26 5.09
CA PHE A 76 -97.43 3.89 5.31
C PHE A 76 -97.92 3.68 6.76
N VAL A 77 -97.12 4.11 7.75
CA VAL A 77 -97.46 4.01 9.17
C VAL A 77 -98.70 4.84 9.50
N GLN A 78 -98.79 6.07 8.98
CA GLN A 78 -99.96 6.93 9.19
C GLN A 78 -101.23 6.33 8.58
N ALA A 79 -101.15 5.77 7.37
CA ALA A 79 -102.26 5.07 6.73
C ALA A 79 -102.68 3.84 7.55
N ALA A 80 -101.72 3.08 8.09
CA ALA A 80 -102.00 1.91 8.94
C ALA A 80 -102.70 2.31 10.25
N VAL A 81 -102.27 3.39 10.89
CA VAL A 81 -102.88 3.92 12.12
C VAL A 81 -104.28 4.49 11.87
N CYS A 82 -104.45 5.28 10.81
CA CYS A 82 -105.75 5.85 10.44
C CYS A 82 -106.77 4.77 10.12
N TRP A 83 -106.35 3.71 9.44
CA TRP A 83 -107.20 2.57 9.16
C TRP A 83 -107.63 1.84 10.45
N TYR A 84 -106.71 1.63 11.40
CA TYR A 84 -107.01 0.95 12.66
C TYR A 84 -107.99 1.72 13.57
N LYS A 85 -107.95 3.06 13.53
CA LYS A 85 -108.83 3.93 14.35
C LYS A 85 -110.29 3.99 13.86
N GLN A 86 -110.65 3.40 12.72
CA GLN A 86 -112.03 3.39 12.22
C GLN A 86 -112.88 2.38 13.02
N GLY A 87 -113.98 2.83 13.64
CA GLY A 87 -114.84 1.99 14.49
C GLY A 87 -115.68 0.94 13.73
N ARG A 88 -116.25 -0.03 14.45
CA ARG A 88 -116.97 -1.22 13.90
C ARG A 88 -118.08 -0.90 12.87
N LEU A 89 -118.69 0.29 12.91
CA LEU A 89 -119.74 0.69 11.95
C LEU A 89 -119.22 1.42 10.70
N ALA A 90 -117.97 1.91 10.69
CA ALA A 90 -117.33 2.42 9.47
C ALA A 90 -116.89 1.28 8.53
N HIS A 91 -116.72 0.07 9.05
CA HIS A 91 -116.31 -1.11 8.29
C HIS A 91 -117.38 -1.73 7.39
N ALA A 92 -118.67 -1.48 7.64
CA ALA A 92 -119.72 -1.98 6.74
C ALA A 92 -119.80 -1.18 5.42
N TRP A 93 -119.47 0.12 5.45
CA TRP A 93 -119.51 0.99 4.28
C TRP A 93 -118.18 1.11 3.54
N SER A 94 -117.04 0.94 4.21
CA SER A 94 -115.73 0.92 3.54
C SER A 94 -115.42 -0.39 2.81
N ALA A 95 -116.21 -1.45 3.04
CA ALA A 95 -116.01 -2.76 2.42
C ALA A 95 -116.38 -2.81 0.93
N ILE A 96 -117.18 -1.85 0.43
CA ILE A 96 -117.64 -1.83 -0.96
C ILE A 96 -116.80 -0.88 -1.84
N ALA A 97 -115.99 0.03 -1.26
CA ALA A 97 -115.32 1.08 -2.04
C ALA A 97 -113.81 0.90 -2.28
N LYS A 98 -113.11 -0.08 -1.70
CA LYS A 98 -111.72 -0.48 -2.08
C LYS A 98 -111.27 -1.72 -1.29
N PRO A 99 -110.84 -2.82 -1.92
CA PRO A 99 -110.28 -3.96 -1.19
C PRO A 99 -109.01 -3.52 -0.46
N TRP A 100 -109.01 -3.70 0.85
CA TRP A 100 -107.97 -3.23 1.78
C TRP A 100 -106.53 -3.57 1.36
N ALA A 101 -106.34 -4.75 0.74
CA ALA A 101 -105.07 -5.23 0.21
C ALA A 101 -104.45 -4.33 -0.89
N LEU A 102 -105.27 -3.65 -1.71
CA LEU A 102 -104.78 -2.82 -2.82
C LEU A 102 -104.14 -1.49 -2.37
N SER A 103 -104.54 -0.96 -1.21
CA SER A 103 -104.02 0.34 -0.75
C SER A 103 -102.64 0.22 -0.09
N PHE A 104 -102.44 -0.73 0.83
CA PHE A 104 -101.16 -0.94 1.51
C PHE A 104 -100.09 -1.55 0.60
N GLN A 105 -100.50 -2.38 -0.36
CA GLN A 105 -99.58 -2.98 -1.33
C GLN A 105 -98.90 -1.90 -2.20
N SER A 106 -99.61 -0.81 -2.53
CA SER A 106 -99.00 0.34 -3.24
C SER A 106 -97.89 0.97 -2.39
N HIS A 107 -98.18 1.28 -1.12
CA HIS A 107 -97.20 1.91 -0.23
C HIS A 107 -95.96 1.03 0.01
N VAL A 108 -96.14 -0.28 0.20
CA VAL A 108 -95.01 -1.21 0.36
C VAL A 108 -94.19 -1.33 -0.92
N LYS A 109 -94.85 -1.31 -2.09
CA LYS A 109 -94.18 -1.32 -3.39
C LYS A 109 -93.35 -0.05 -3.60
N ASP A 110 -93.88 1.12 -3.23
CA ASP A 110 -93.15 2.39 -3.32
C ASP A 110 -91.91 2.39 -2.40
N ILE A 111 -92.01 1.81 -1.20
CA ILE A 111 -90.88 1.62 -0.27
C ILE A 111 -89.83 0.67 -0.87
N ASP A 112 -90.25 -0.47 -1.43
CA ASP A 112 -89.36 -1.44 -2.07
C ASP A 112 -88.66 -0.84 -3.31
N GLU A 113 -89.37 -0.05 -4.12
CA GLU A 113 -88.82 0.66 -5.27
C GLU A 113 -87.78 1.72 -4.83
N GLN A 114 -88.08 2.49 -3.78
CA GLN A 114 -87.14 3.48 -3.25
C GLN A 114 -85.91 2.85 -2.59
N ALA A 115 -86.06 1.70 -1.93
CA ALA A 115 -84.94 0.95 -1.37
C ALA A 115 -83.98 0.43 -2.46
N ARG A 116 -84.52 -0.03 -3.60
CA ARG A 116 -83.72 -0.45 -4.75
C ARG A 116 -82.93 0.71 -5.38
N LEU A 117 -83.53 1.90 -5.43
CA LEU A 117 -82.84 3.11 -5.88
C LEU A 117 -81.60 3.40 -5.02
N ILE A 118 -81.73 3.29 -3.69
CA ILE A 118 -80.62 3.48 -2.74
C ILE A 118 -79.50 2.45 -2.98
N ASP A 119 -79.86 1.18 -3.21
CA ASP A 119 -78.87 0.14 -3.52
C ASP A 119 -78.14 0.41 -4.85
N GLU A 120 -78.87 0.89 -5.86
CA GLU A 120 -78.29 1.27 -7.15
C GLU A 120 -77.31 2.44 -7.00
N LEU A 121 -77.71 3.50 -6.29
CA LEU A 121 -76.85 4.64 -5.98
C LEU A 121 -75.59 4.22 -5.20
N SER A 122 -75.71 3.27 -4.27
CA SER A 122 -74.56 2.72 -3.52
C SER A 122 -73.60 1.97 -4.42
N SER A 123 -74.13 1.13 -5.33
CA SER A 123 -73.34 0.39 -6.30
C SER A 123 -72.59 1.34 -7.26
N VAL A 124 -73.23 2.43 -7.68
CA VAL A 124 -72.58 3.48 -8.50
C VAL A 124 -71.47 4.17 -7.73
N ALA A 125 -71.71 4.58 -6.48
CA ALA A 125 -70.70 5.21 -5.63
C ALA A 125 -69.48 4.29 -5.40
N LEU A 126 -69.71 3.02 -5.06
CA LEU A 126 -68.65 2.02 -4.89
C LEU A 126 -67.80 1.87 -6.16
N LYS A 127 -68.44 1.82 -7.34
CA LYS A 127 -67.71 1.71 -8.62
C LYS A 127 -66.84 2.94 -8.90
N ALA A 128 -67.29 4.14 -8.49
CA ALA A 128 -66.52 5.36 -8.62
C ALA A 128 -65.26 5.33 -7.72
N GLU A 129 -65.41 4.92 -6.45
CA GLU A 129 -64.30 4.76 -5.50
C GLU A 129 -63.26 3.74 -5.98
N VAL A 130 -63.72 2.57 -6.45
CA VAL A 130 -62.82 1.54 -7.00
C VAL A 130 -62.05 2.08 -8.21
N ARG A 131 -62.71 2.86 -9.08
CA ARG A 131 -62.03 3.49 -10.22
C ARG A 131 -61.02 4.54 -9.77
N HIS A 132 -61.35 5.35 -8.77
CA HIS A 132 -60.45 6.35 -8.22
C HIS A 132 -59.19 5.69 -7.63
N ALA A 133 -59.37 4.68 -6.77
CA ALA A 133 -58.27 3.90 -6.22
C ALA A 133 -57.43 3.21 -7.31
N HIS A 134 -58.07 2.69 -8.36
CA HIS A 134 -57.34 2.12 -9.50
C HIS A 134 -56.47 3.16 -10.21
N ASN A 135 -57.00 4.36 -10.42
CA ASN A 135 -56.26 5.46 -11.03
C ASN A 135 -55.04 5.85 -10.18
N GLU A 136 -55.19 6.01 -8.87
CA GLU A 136 -54.08 6.31 -7.95
C GLU A 136 -53.00 5.22 -7.98
N ILE A 137 -53.40 3.94 -7.99
CA ILE A 137 -52.45 2.83 -8.10
C ILE A 137 -51.70 2.86 -9.43
N THR A 138 -52.38 3.17 -10.54
CA THR A 138 -51.71 3.29 -11.85
C THR A 138 -50.73 4.45 -11.91
N GLU A 139 -51.05 5.56 -11.26
CA GLU A 139 -50.17 6.73 -11.17
C GLU A 139 -48.93 6.43 -10.31
N ALA A 140 -49.11 5.88 -9.12
CA ALA A 140 -48.01 5.46 -8.25
C ALA A 140 -47.09 4.42 -8.92
N ARG A 141 -47.65 3.49 -9.72
CA ARG A 141 -46.85 2.53 -10.50
C ARG A 141 -46.01 3.22 -11.58
N LYS A 142 -46.54 4.28 -12.20
CA LYS A 142 -45.81 5.05 -13.21
C LYS A 142 -44.64 5.79 -12.57
N GLU A 143 -44.87 6.50 -11.47
CA GLU A 143 -43.82 7.19 -10.71
C GLU A 143 -42.72 6.22 -10.25
N LEU A 144 -43.09 5.05 -9.73
CA LEU A 144 -42.12 4.04 -9.30
C LEU A 144 -41.26 3.53 -10.46
N LYS A 145 -41.84 3.40 -11.67
CA LYS A 145 -41.12 2.99 -12.86
C LYS A 145 -40.12 4.07 -13.31
N GLU A 146 -40.52 5.33 -13.24
CA GLU A 146 -39.66 6.48 -13.55
C GLU A 146 -38.49 6.57 -12.55
N ALA A 147 -38.77 6.50 -11.25
CA ALA A 147 -37.76 6.50 -10.20
C ALA A 147 -36.75 5.33 -10.34
N ARG A 148 -37.24 4.12 -10.65
CA ARG A 148 -36.34 2.97 -10.94
C ARG A 148 -35.45 3.24 -12.15
N GLY A 149 -35.97 3.90 -13.19
CA GLY A 149 -35.20 4.27 -14.37
C GLY A 149 -34.08 5.27 -14.05
N GLU A 150 -34.34 6.23 -13.17
CA GLU A 150 -33.32 7.20 -12.72
C GLU A 150 -32.25 6.54 -11.84
N ILE A 151 -32.64 5.64 -10.93
CA ILE A 151 -31.70 4.90 -10.09
C ILE A 151 -30.74 4.04 -10.94
N LEU A 152 -31.25 3.40 -11.99
CA LEU A 152 -30.42 2.63 -12.93
C LEU A 152 -29.39 3.51 -13.62
N LYS A 153 -29.81 4.68 -14.16
CA LYS A 153 -28.90 5.64 -14.80
C LYS A 153 -27.83 6.16 -13.84
N LEU A 154 -28.22 6.45 -12.58
CA LEU A 154 -27.29 6.89 -11.56
C LEU A 154 -26.27 5.79 -11.22
N GLY A 155 -26.73 4.53 -11.14
CA GLY A 155 -25.86 3.37 -10.91
C GLY A 155 -24.81 3.19 -12.02
N ASP A 156 -25.20 3.35 -13.28
CA ASP A 156 -24.28 3.27 -14.42
C ASP A 156 -23.23 4.40 -14.40
N LEU A 157 -23.64 5.63 -14.07
CA LEU A 157 -22.72 6.76 -13.93
C LEU A 157 -21.70 6.52 -12.80
N VAL A 158 -22.17 6.12 -11.62
CA VAL A 158 -21.30 5.82 -10.47
C VAL A 158 -20.31 4.71 -10.82
N ARG A 159 -20.75 3.67 -11.53
CA ARG A 159 -19.88 2.58 -11.99
C ARG A 159 -18.80 3.09 -12.95
N SER A 160 -19.17 3.91 -13.93
CA SER A 160 -18.21 4.46 -14.89
C SER A 160 -17.16 5.36 -14.23
N GLU A 161 -17.55 6.12 -13.21
CA GLU A 161 -16.64 6.99 -12.45
C GLU A 161 -15.75 6.18 -11.50
N ALA A 162 -16.27 5.10 -10.90
CA ALA A 162 -15.49 4.14 -10.13
C ALA A 162 -14.42 3.45 -11.00
N ASP A 163 -14.77 3.05 -12.23
CA ASP A 163 -13.80 2.47 -13.16
C ASP A 163 -12.71 3.47 -13.56
N ARG A 164 -13.06 4.74 -13.81
CA ARG A 164 -12.09 5.81 -14.09
C ARG A 164 -11.12 6.04 -12.93
N THR A 165 -11.64 6.18 -11.73
CA THR A 165 -10.82 6.39 -10.52
C THR A 165 -9.89 5.21 -10.26
N PHE A 166 -10.36 3.98 -10.48
CA PHE A 166 -9.52 2.78 -10.38
C PHE A 166 -8.40 2.75 -11.42
N GLN A 167 -8.68 3.12 -12.68
CA GLN A 167 -7.65 3.20 -13.73
C GLN A 167 -6.59 4.27 -13.44
N ILE A 168 -7.01 5.43 -12.91
CA ILE A 168 -6.08 6.48 -12.46
C ILE A 168 -5.20 5.94 -11.33
N ALA A 169 -5.77 5.25 -10.34
CA ALA A 169 -5.01 4.70 -9.23
C ALA A 169 -3.93 3.69 -9.69
N ILE A 170 -4.28 2.78 -10.62
CA ILE A 170 -3.31 1.85 -11.23
C ILE A 170 -2.19 2.60 -11.95
N SER A 171 -2.55 3.63 -12.73
CA SER A 171 -1.58 4.43 -13.48
C SER A 171 -0.64 5.21 -12.55
N VAL A 172 -1.16 5.76 -11.46
CA VAL A 172 -0.35 6.46 -10.44
C VAL A 172 0.61 5.49 -9.76
N GLN A 173 0.17 4.30 -9.39
CA GLN A 173 1.02 3.29 -8.76
C GLN A 173 2.16 2.84 -9.67
N SER A 174 1.88 2.59 -10.96
CA SER A 174 2.91 2.18 -11.92
C SER A 174 3.92 3.29 -12.20
N MET A 175 3.47 4.55 -12.29
CA MET A 175 4.36 5.71 -12.38
C MET A 175 5.25 5.83 -11.14
N GLN A 176 4.70 5.66 -9.94
CA GLN A 176 5.47 5.74 -8.70
C GLN A 176 6.57 4.67 -8.63
N GLN A 177 6.27 3.44 -9.04
CA GLN A 177 7.28 2.37 -9.13
C GLN A 177 8.39 2.73 -10.12
N THR A 178 8.04 3.25 -11.29
CA THR A 178 8.99 3.68 -12.32
C THR A 178 9.89 4.81 -11.82
N ILE A 179 9.30 5.84 -11.19
CA ILE A 179 10.04 6.97 -10.62
C ILE A 179 11.03 6.50 -9.54
N SER A 180 10.60 5.58 -8.66
CA SER A 180 11.47 5.05 -7.61
C SER A 180 12.70 4.33 -8.17
N VAL A 181 12.50 3.51 -9.22
CA VAL A 181 13.59 2.82 -9.91
C VAL A 181 14.51 3.82 -10.62
N ASP A 182 13.95 4.82 -11.30
CA ASP A 182 14.73 5.83 -12.02
C ASP A 182 15.56 6.72 -11.08
N VAL A 183 15.00 7.12 -9.93
CA VAL A 183 15.73 7.86 -8.89
C VAL A 183 16.90 7.04 -8.37
N LYS A 184 16.70 5.75 -8.08
CA LYS A 184 17.78 4.87 -7.62
C LYS A 184 18.88 4.75 -8.68
N ASN A 185 18.51 4.49 -9.92
CA ASN A 185 19.45 4.39 -11.05
C ASN A 185 20.22 5.70 -11.27
N SER A 186 19.54 6.85 -11.14
CA SER A 186 20.15 8.17 -11.26
C SER A 186 21.17 8.44 -10.15
N LEU A 187 20.87 8.05 -8.91
CA LEU A 187 21.81 8.17 -7.79
C LEU A 187 23.06 7.29 -8.01
N ASP A 188 22.89 6.07 -8.51
CA ASP A 188 24.01 5.18 -8.80
C ASP A 188 24.91 5.75 -9.92
N ARG A 189 24.31 6.32 -10.98
CA ARG A 189 25.06 7.02 -12.04
C ARG A 189 25.80 8.26 -11.52
N ILE A 190 25.17 9.08 -10.68
CA ILE A 190 25.82 10.27 -10.10
C ILE A 190 27.04 9.87 -9.28
N ARG A 191 26.96 8.77 -8.51
CA ARG A 191 28.08 8.25 -7.70
C ARG A 191 29.22 7.70 -8.54
N GLU A 192 28.90 7.00 -9.64
CA GLU A 192 29.90 6.54 -10.60
C GLU A 192 30.62 7.73 -11.26
N VAL A 193 29.87 8.76 -11.66
CA VAL A 193 30.42 10.02 -12.16
C VAL A 193 31.29 10.70 -11.10
N GLN A 194 30.88 10.71 -9.83
CA GLN A 194 31.69 11.26 -8.74
C GLN A 194 33.02 10.54 -8.56
N LEU A 195 33.06 9.20 -8.62
CA LEU A 195 34.32 8.46 -8.58
C LEU A 195 35.20 8.83 -9.79
N GLY A 196 34.62 8.89 -10.98
CA GLY A 196 35.32 9.34 -12.18
C GLY A 196 35.92 10.75 -12.01
N GLN A 197 35.14 11.67 -11.43
CA GLN A 197 35.60 13.03 -11.11
C GLN A 197 36.74 13.03 -10.08
N ILE A 198 36.64 12.24 -9.01
CA ILE A 198 37.71 12.07 -8.01
C ILE A 198 38.99 11.61 -8.70
N LEU A 199 38.93 10.55 -9.51
CA LEU A 199 40.09 10.00 -10.19
C LEU A 199 40.66 10.95 -11.25
N SER A 200 39.84 11.85 -11.79
CA SER A 200 40.25 12.88 -12.74
C SER A 200 40.86 14.13 -12.10
N ASP A 201 40.80 14.30 -10.77
CA ASP A 201 41.37 15.47 -10.12
C ASP A 201 42.91 15.50 -10.29
N PRO A 202 43.51 16.64 -10.68
CA PRO A 202 44.96 16.78 -10.84
C PRO A 202 45.79 16.31 -9.62
N MET A 203 45.23 16.40 -8.41
CA MET A 203 45.84 15.86 -7.19
C MET A 203 46.19 14.38 -7.30
N PHE A 204 45.32 13.59 -7.93
CA PHE A 204 45.50 12.14 -8.05
C PHE A 204 46.18 11.74 -9.36
N GLN A 205 46.06 12.55 -10.41
CA GLN A 205 46.77 12.33 -11.68
C GLN A 205 48.31 12.44 -11.56
N LYS A 206 48.82 13.10 -10.51
CA LYS A 206 50.26 13.12 -10.20
C LYS A 206 50.84 11.73 -9.93
N PHE A 207 50.00 10.77 -9.52
CA PHE A 207 50.41 9.41 -9.23
C PHE A 207 49.97 8.46 -10.36
N PRO A 208 50.76 7.43 -10.67
CA PRO A 208 50.31 6.39 -11.59
C PRO A 208 49.11 5.65 -11.00
N THR A 209 48.32 5.03 -11.87
CA THR A 209 47.25 4.13 -11.39
C THR A 209 47.87 2.95 -10.64
N SER A 210 47.09 2.34 -9.73
CA SER A 210 47.53 1.18 -8.94
C SER A 210 48.04 0.04 -9.84
N GLY A 211 47.42 -0.17 -11.01
CA GLY A 211 47.87 -1.12 -12.04
C GLY A 211 49.23 -0.77 -12.64
N GLN A 212 49.45 0.49 -13.05
CA GLN A 212 50.70 0.95 -13.68
C GLN A 212 51.92 0.80 -12.76
N SER A 213 51.79 1.16 -11.48
CA SER A 213 52.88 1.02 -10.50
C SER A 213 53.25 -0.46 -10.26
N LEU A 214 52.26 -1.34 -10.26
CA LEU A 214 52.47 -2.78 -10.14
C LEU A 214 53.12 -3.37 -11.40
N GLU A 215 52.68 -2.99 -12.60
CA GLU A 215 53.26 -3.43 -13.87
C GLU A 215 54.71 -2.97 -14.02
N TYR A 216 55.00 -1.73 -13.65
CA TYR A 216 56.37 -1.21 -13.60
C TYR A 216 57.24 -2.08 -12.69
N CYS A 217 56.77 -2.37 -11.48
CA CYS A 217 57.48 -3.22 -10.52
C CYS A 217 57.68 -4.65 -11.03
N LYS A 218 56.67 -5.26 -11.64
CA LYS A 218 56.75 -6.59 -12.27
C LYS A 218 57.77 -6.59 -13.42
N SER A 219 57.70 -5.63 -14.34
CA SER A 219 58.65 -5.49 -15.44
C SER A 219 60.09 -5.37 -14.94
N MET A 220 60.32 -4.56 -13.89
CA MET A 220 61.64 -4.39 -13.30
C MET A 220 62.16 -5.67 -12.62
N ARG A 221 61.29 -6.48 -12.01
CA ARG A 221 61.64 -7.80 -11.47
C ARG A 221 61.98 -8.79 -12.59
N ASP A 222 61.12 -8.88 -13.61
CA ASP A 222 61.25 -9.86 -14.69
C ASP A 222 62.51 -9.61 -15.53
N ARG A 223 62.86 -8.33 -15.78
CA ARG A 223 64.14 -7.93 -16.41
C ARG A 223 65.37 -8.42 -15.63
N ARG A 224 65.27 -8.53 -14.31
CA ARG A 224 66.38 -8.99 -13.45
C ARG A 224 66.50 -10.51 -13.38
N ARG A 225 65.51 -11.26 -13.88
CA ARG A 225 65.43 -12.73 -13.78
C ARG A 225 65.66 -13.25 -12.35
N ALA A 226 65.31 -12.44 -11.35
CA ALA A 226 65.43 -12.77 -9.95
C ALA A 226 64.13 -13.43 -9.49
N SER A 227 64.21 -14.65 -8.95
CA SER A 227 63.06 -15.36 -8.39
C SER A 227 63.29 -15.58 -6.90
N THR A 228 62.68 -14.74 -6.07
CA THR A 228 62.56 -14.95 -4.62
C THR A 228 61.33 -15.81 -4.33
N ALA A 229 61.40 -17.10 -4.64
CA ALA A 229 60.27 -18.01 -4.50
C ALA A 229 59.78 -18.10 -3.05
N LEU A 230 58.45 -18.07 -2.86
CA LEU A 230 57.81 -18.32 -1.58
C LEU A 230 57.86 -19.83 -1.26
N THR A 231 58.70 -20.18 -0.28
CA THR A 231 58.78 -21.55 0.27
C THR A 231 57.47 -21.95 0.96
N VAL A 232 57.21 -23.25 1.06
CA VAL A 232 55.98 -23.78 1.70
C VAL A 232 55.85 -23.28 3.14
N ALA A 233 56.93 -23.37 3.94
CA ALA A 233 56.96 -22.86 5.32
C ALA A 233 56.67 -21.35 5.42
N THR A 234 57.06 -20.56 4.42
CA THR A 234 56.75 -19.13 4.36
C THR A 234 55.26 -18.91 4.10
N ARG A 235 54.65 -19.71 3.21
CA ARG A 235 53.20 -19.62 2.93
C ARG A 235 52.38 -20.00 4.15
N ASP A 236 52.79 -21.01 4.91
CA ASP A 236 52.09 -21.41 6.13
C ASP A 236 52.14 -20.30 7.19
N LYS A 237 53.29 -19.65 7.35
CA LYS A 237 53.42 -18.46 8.21
C LYS A 237 52.52 -17.32 7.73
N LEU A 238 52.53 -17.00 6.43
CA LEU A 238 51.66 -15.97 5.84
C LEU A 238 50.17 -16.28 6.08
N ARG A 239 49.78 -17.55 5.99
CA ARG A 239 48.41 -18.01 6.25
C ARG A 239 48.03 -17.85 7.72
N SER A 240 48.91 -18.23 8.64
CA SER A 240 48.66 -18.05 10.07
C SER A 240 48.53 -16.56 10.44
N TRP A 241 49.37 -15.72 9.84
CA TRP A 241 49.36 -14.27 10.03
C TRP A 241 48.09 -13.61 9.45
N SER A 242 47.64 -14.05 8.26
CA SER A 242 46.43 -13.52 7.65
C SER A 242 45.17 -13.84 8.46
N MET A 243 45.12 -14.98 9.14
CA MET A 243 43.97 -15.39 9.96
C MET A 243 43.82 -14.60 11.27
N GLN A 244 44.85 -13.87 11.70
CA GLN A 244 44.78 -13.06 12.93
C GLN A 244 43.77 -11.90 12.74
N ARG A 245 42.84 -11.73 13.70
CA ARG A 245 41.79 -10.69 13.64
C ARG A 245 42.27 -9.27 13.95
N ALA A 246 43.41 -9.12 14.61
CA ALA A 246 43.97 -7.81 14.94
C ALA A 246 44.74 -7.19 13.76
N SER A 247 44.92 -5.87 13.76
CA SER A 247 45.83 -5.19 12.84
C SER A 247 47.28 -5.52 13.21
N THR A 248 48.09 -5.96 12.24
CA THR A 248 49.43 -6.52 12.51
C THR A 248 50.40 -6.27 11.35
N PHE A 249 51.70 -6.31 11.65
CA PHE A 249 52.75 -6.20 10.65
C PHE A 249 53.36 -7.55 10.28
N LEU A 250 53.72 -7.65 9.01
CA LEU A 250 54.63 -8.64 8.49
C LEU A 250 55.94 -7.95 8.11
N ILE A 251 57.00 -8.26 8.84
CA ILE A 251 58.34 -7.73 8.58
C ILE A 251 59.09 -8.75 7.74
N THR A 252 59.45 -8.37 6.52
CA THR A 252 60.27 -9.18 5.63
C THR A 252 61.75 -8.92 5.92
N GLU A 253 62.45 -9.92 6.43
CA GLU A 253 63.88 -9.81 6.73
C GLU A 253 64.69 -10.15 5.48
N ALA A 254 65.20 -9.10 4.83
CA ALA A 254 66.01 -9.20 3.64
C ALA A 254 67.45 -8.77 3.93
N GLN A 255 68.39 -9.36 3.19
CA GLN A 255 69.80 -8.92 3.22
C GLN A 255 70.03 -7.64 2.42
N SER A 256 69.13 -7.34 1.47
CA SER A 256 69.21 -6.15 0.65
C SER A 256 67.81 -5.64 0.33
N THR A 257 67.71 -4.33 0.14
CA THR A 257 66.50 -3.64 -0.31
C THR A 257 66.00 -4.19 -1.65
N ARG A 258 66.87 -4.78 -2.48
CA ARG A 258 66.48 -5.37 -3.77
C ARG A 258 65.67 -6.65 -3.56
N VAL A 259 66.20 -7.57 -2.76
CA VAL A 259 65.57 -8.86 -2.44
C VAL A 259 64.24 -8.65 -1.71
N ALA A 260 64.18 -7.67 -0.80
CA ALA A 260 62.95 -7.30 -0.09
C ALA A 260 61.80 -6.93 -1.04
N LYS A 261 62.09 -6.12 -2.07
CA LYS A 261 61.07 -5.64 -3.02
C LYS A 261 60.50 -6.76 -3.87
N ASP A 262 61.38 -7.59 -4.42
CA ASP A 262 60.94 -8.71 -5.26
C ASP A 262 60.10 -9.71 -4.44
N PHE A 263 60.47 -9.92 -3.16
CA PHE A 263 59.71 -10.75 -2.24
C PHE A 263 58.35 -10.13 -1.84
N ASN A 264 58.29 -8.83 -1.54
CA ASN A 264 57.03 -8.13 -1.27
C ASN A 264 56.07 -8.18 -2.47
N LEU A 265 56.59 -8.12 -3.70
CA LEU A 265 55.78 -8.31 -4.92
C LEU A 265 55.22 -9.74 -5.04
N ASN A 266 55.97 -10.75 -4.63
CA ASN A 266 55.48 -12.13 -4.62
C ASN A 266 54.40 -12.34 -3.55
N ILE A 267 54.55 -11.73 -2.36
CA ILE A 267 53.50 -11.71 -1.34
C ILE A 267 52.24 -11.02 -1.88
N LEU A 268 52.39 -9.86 -2.53
CA LEU A 268 51.26 -9.16 -3.14
C LEU A 268 50.56 -10.02 -4.20
N GLY A 269 51.32 -10.79 -5.00
CA GLY A 269 50.76 -11.76 -5.94
C GLY A 269 49.85 -12.78 -5.25
N VAL A 270 50.33 -13.41 -4.18
CA VAL A 270 49.56 -14.40 -3.41
C VAL A 270 48.32 -13.80 -2.76
N ILE A 271 48.41 -12.58 -2.20
CA ILE A 271 47.26 -11.90 -1.61
C ILE A 271 46.19 -11.64 -2.67
N ARG A 272 46.60 -11.19 -3.87
CA ARG A 272 45.66 -10.95 -4.97
C ARG A 272 45.00 -12.23 -5.49
N GLU A 273 45.73 -13.35 -5.52
CA GLU A 273 45.17 -14.66 -5.87
C GLU A 273 44.13 -15.15 -4.86
N SER A 274 44.21 -14.70 -3.59
CA SER A 274 43.27 -15.07 -2.53
C SER A 274 41.95 -14.28 -2.51
N ALA A 275 41.73 -13.39 -3.49
CA ALA A 275 40.57 -12.49 -3.56
C ALA A 275 40.39 -11.57 -2.33
N ALA A 276 41.41 -11.42 -1.49
CA ALA A 276 41.39 -10.51 -0.35
C ALA A 276 41.64 -9.06 -0.81
N PRO A 277 41.01 -8.05 -0.14
CA PRO A 277 41.28 -6.64 -0.43
C PRO A 277 42.76 -6.29 -0.21
N ALA A 278 43.44 -5.86 -1.27
CA ALA A 278 44.87 -5.56 -1.25
C ALA A 278 45.13 -4.14 -1.75
N LEU A 279 45.69 -3.31 -0.88
CA LEU A 279 46.20 -1.98 -1.18
C LEU A 279 47.72 -2.04 -1.30
N TRP A 280 48.26 -1.16 -2.14
CA TRP A 280 49.71 -1.05 -2.27
C TRP A 280 50.13 0.37 -2.62
N ALA A 281 51.30 0.74 -2.13
CA ALA A 281 52.02 1.93 -2.56
C ALA A 281 53.37 1.47 -3.11
N LEU A 282 53.45 1.35 -4.43
CA LEU A 282 54.62 0.82 -5.14
C LEU A 282 55.33 1.92 -5.92
N ARG A 283 56.65 1.77 -6.06
CA ARG A 283 57.46 2.67 -6.89
C ARG A 283 57.01 2.61 -8.36
N TYR A 284 57.25 3.70 -9.07
CA TYR A 284 56.89 3.89 -10.47
C TYR A 284 57.99 4.65 -11.22
N ALA A 285 57.86 4.81 -12.53
CA ALA A 285 58.85 5.55 -13.30
C ALA A 285 59.01 6.98 -12.76
N ASN A 286 60.26 7.43 -12.56
CA ASN A 286 60.60 8.78 -12.13
C ASN A 286 60.03 9.20 -10.76
N TYR A 287 59.71 8.24 -9.87
CA TYR A 287 59.24 8.55 -8.51
C TYR A 287 60.24 9.41 -7.70
N TRP A 288 61.54 9.35 -8.02
CA TRP A 288 62.60 10.12 -7.36
C TRP A 288 62.58 11.61 -7.74
N GLU A 289 62.05 11.97 -8.90
CA GLU A 289 61.89 13.37 -9.34
C GLU A 289 60.68 14.03 -8.69
N ALA A 290 59.69 13.24 -8.28
CA ALA A 290 58.54 13.73 -7.55
C ALA A 290 58.92 14.09 -6.10
N LYS A 291 58.54 15.29 -5.67
CA LYS A 291 58.45 15.62 -4.24
C LYS A 291 57.28 14.83 -3.67
N LEU A 292 57.59 13.78 -2.93
CA LEU A 292 56.65 12.89 -2.27
C LEU A 292 56.75 13.07 -0.77
N ASP A 293 55.59 13.15 -0.11
CA ASP A 293 55.48 13.19 1.35
C ASP A 293 54.61 12.04 1.87
N LYS A 294 54.56 11.85 3.19
CA LYS A 294 53.72 10.87 3.89
C LYS A 294 52.24 11.00 3.53
N ILE A 295 51.75 12.22 3.30
CA ILE A 295 50.38 12.48 2.85
C ILE A 295 50.15 11.91 1.45
N ASP A 296 51.16 11.95 0.56
CA ASP A 296 51.03 11.39 -0.78
C ASP A 296 50.91 9.87 -0.76
N LEU A 297 51.58 9.19 0.18
CA LEU A 297 51.36 7.76 0.42
C LEU A 297 49.92 7.47 0.85
N LEU A 298 49.35 8.29 1.74
CA LEU A 298 47.94 8.16 2.15
C LEU A 298 46.99 8.42 0.98
N ARG A 299 47.25 9.43 0.15
CA ARG A 299 46.47 9.69 -1.07
C ARG A 299 46.45 8.46 -1.96
N MET A 300 47.61 7.87 -2.27
CA MET A 300 47.68 6.64 -3.07
C MET A 300 46.86 5.49 -2.46
N LEU A 301 46.92 5.31 -1.13
CA LEU A 301 46.17 4.26 -0.44
C LEU A 301 44.65 4.54 -0.40
N VAL A 302 44.24 5.79 -0.17
CA VAL A 302 42.83 6.22 -0.15
C VAL A 302 42.21 6.07 -1.52
N THR A 303 42.87 6.56 -2.58
CA THR A 303 42.40 6.42 -3.96
C THR A 303 42.17 4.95 -4.31
N HIS A 304 43.12 4.09 -3.93
CA HIS A 304 43.01 2.67 -4.19
C HIS A 304 41.94 1.99 -3.32
N ALA A 305 41.79 2.39 -2.06
CA ALA A 305 40.73 1.91 -1.19
C ALA A 305 39.34 2.26 -1.73
N LEU A 306 39.15 3.46 -2.27
CA LEU A 306 37.90 3.88 -2.91
C LEU A 306 37.58 3.09 -4.19
N GLN A 307 38.60 2.70 -4.96
CA GLN A 307 38.44 1.84 -6.14
C GLN A 307 38.00 0.42 -5.77
N ILE A 308 38.50 -0.13 -4.66
CA ILE A 308 38.09 -1.47 -4.19
C ILE A 308 36.76 -1.41 -3.43
N ASN A 309 36.50 -0.31 -2.73
CA ASN A 309 35.31 -0.12 -1.88
C ASN A 309 34.34 0.91 -2.43
N GLU A 310 33.78 0.64 -3.61
CA GLU A 310 32.75 1.53 -4.17
C GLU A 310 31.53 1.68 -3.24
N SER A 311 31.30 0.70 -2.35
CA SER A 311 30.17 0.69 -1.44
C SER A 311 30.16 1.88 -0.46
N VAL A 312 31.32 2.42 -0.10
CA VAL A 312 31.44 3.56 0.83
C VAL A 312 30.93 4.87 0.21
N MET A 313 30.99 4.99 -1.12
CA MET A 313 30.36 6.11 -1.84
C MET A 313 28.88 5.87 -2.11
N LYS A 314 28.42 4.61 -2.07
CA LYS A 314 27.02 4.21 -2.25
C LYS A 314 26.21 4.27 -0.95
N ARG A 315 26.85 4.44 0.21
CA ARG A 315 26.19 4.59 1.51
C ARG A 315 25.34 5.86 1.56
N THR A 316 24.15 5.75 2.16
CA THR A 316 23.28 6.88 2.49
C THR A 316 23.85 7.72 3.62
N ASP A 317 24.60 7.06 4.52
CA ASP A 317 25.08 7.66 5.75
C ASP A 317 26.52 8.12 5.54
N TYR A 318 26.69 9.43 5.37
CA TYR A 318 27.97 10.13 5.31
C TYR A 318 28.97 9.62 4.22
N PRO A 319 28.61 9.73 2.92
CA PRO A 319 29.48 9.31 1.83
C PRO A 319 30.78 10.15 1.78
N ILE A 320 31.86 9.53 1.31
CA ILE A 320 33.08 10.26 0.94
C ILE A 320 32.78 10.96 -0.40
N THR A 321 32.95 12.28 -0.43
CA THR A 321 32.69 13.12 -1.60
C THR A 321 33.98 13.79 -2.06
N THR A 322 33.97 14.33 -3.28
CA THR A 322 35.07 15.15 -3.83
C THR A 322 35.45 16.32 -2.92
N ALA A 323 34.47 16.96 -2.28
CA ALA A 323 34.70 18.06 -1.34
C ALA A 323 35.57 17.62 -0.16
N HIS A 324 35.23 16.49 0.49
CA HIS A 324 36.03 15.97 1.61
C HIS A 324 37.49 15.69 1.23
N LEU A 325 37.74 15.21 0.00
CA LEU A 325 39.10 14.96 -0.49
C LEU A 325 39.87 16.25 -0.79
N ARG A 326 39.18 17.30 -1.23
CA ARG A 326 39.77 18.62 -1.52
C ARG A 326 40.08 19.39 -0.24
N ASP A 327 39.21 19.28 0.77
CA ASP A 327 39.35 20.00 2.04
C ASP A 327 40.41 19.35 2.95
N ALA A 328 40.72 18.07 2.75
CA ALA A 328 41.73 17.35 3.53
C ALA A 328 43.14 17.86 3.24
N SER A 329 43.74 18.51 4.24
CA SER A 329 45.06 19.13 4.14
C SER A 329 46.08 18.55 5.12
N THR A 330 45.61 17.99 6.24
CA THR A 330 46.47 17.47 7.31
C THR A 330 46.63 15.96 7.26
N HIS A 331 47.68 15.45 7.90
CA HIS A 331 47.88 14.00 8.03
C HIS A 331 46.67 13.31 8.69
N GLU A 332 46.07 13.94 9.70
CA GLU A 332 44.92 13.39 10.42
C GLU A 332 43.68 13.29 9.52
N ASP A 333 43.40 14.31 8.71
CA ASP A 333 42.28 14.29 7.76
C ASP A 333 42.38 13.10 6.80
N TRP A 334 43.58 12.87 6.27
CA TRP A 334 43.83 11.76 5.34
C TRP A 334 43.76 10.39 6.00
N VAL A 335 44.14 10.28 7.28
CA VAL A 335 43.98 9.04 8.07
C VAL A 335 42.50 8.76 8.36
N GLN A 336 41.72 9.78 8.69
CA GLN A 336 40.26 9.65 8.88
C GLN A 336 39.57 9.25 7.57
N LEU A 337 39.95 9.86 6.44
CA LEU A 337 39.46 9.48 5.12
C LEU A 337 39.84 8.04 4.77
N PHE A 338 41.07 7.62 5.09
CA PHE A 338 41.50 6.24 4.90
C PHE A 338 40.67 5.26 5.71
N GLN A 339 40.45 5.52 7.00
CA GLN A 339 39.60 4.71 7.87
C GLN A 339 38.17 4.60 7.31
N ARG A 340 37.59 5.70 6.81
CA ARG A 340 36.28 5.69 6.17
C ARG A 340 36.29 4.88 4.87
N ALA A 341 37.31 5.00 4.04
CA ALA A 341 37.41 4.32 2.75
C ALA A 341 37.49 2.79 2.89
N ILE A 342 38.13 2.29 3.95
CA ILE A 342 38.20 0.84 4.24
C ILE A 342 37.06 0.34 5.14
N SER A 343 36.18 1.23 5.61
CA SER A 343 35.07 0.85 6.48
C SER A 343 34.12 -0.15 5.80
N GLY A 344 33.64 -1.12 6.56
CA GLY A 344 32.81 -2.21 6.05
C GLY A 344 33.62 -3.41 5.52
N MET A 345 34.94 -3.29 5.36
CA MET A 345 35.80 -4.45 5.12
C MET A 345 36.17 -5.12 6.44
N ALA A 346 36.16 -6.45 6.46
CA ALA A 346 36.62 -7.22 7.62
C ALA A 346 38.15 -7.12 7.79
N GLN A 347 38.89 -7.16 6.69
CA GLN A 347 40.35 -7.13 6.67
C GLN A 347 40.88 -6.53 5.36
N VAL A 348 41.99 -5.79 5.45
CA VAL A 348 42.70 -5.19 4.31
C VAL A 348 44.20 -5.45 4.42
N PHE A 349 44.83 -5.85 3.32
CA PHE A 349 46.28 -6.00 3.22
C PHE A 349 46.90 -4.76 2.59
N ILE A 350 47.99 -4.25 3.15
CA ILE A 350 48.75 -3.11 2.61
C ILE A 350 50.17 -3.55 2.33
N VAL A 351 50.64 -3.39 1.10
CA VAL A 351 52.03 -3.69 0.70
C VAL A 351 52.75 -2.41 0.31
N LEU A 352 53.85 -2.09 0.99
CA LEU A 352 54.61 -0.86 0.77
C LEU A 352 55.98 -1.16 0.15
N ASP A 353 56.34 -0.42 -0.90
CA ASP A 353 57.69 -0.47 -1.47
C ASP A 353 58.68 0.28 -0.57
N THR A 354 59.84 -0.33 -0.36
CA THR A 354 60.87 0.22 0.53
C THR A 354 61.48 1.53 0.02
N ASP A 355 61.70 1.67 -1.29
CA ASP A 355 62.28 2.91 -1.82
C ASP A 355 61.27 4.05 -1.75
N LEU A 356 60.00 3.76 -2.06
CA LEU A 356 58.93 4.75 -2.03
C LEU A 356 58.68 5.25 -0.60
N LEU A 357 58.57 4.31 0.36
CA LEU A 357 58.41 4.65 1.78
C LEU A 357 59.61 5.45 2.30
N GLY A 358 60.82 5.03 1.94
CA GLY A 358 62.04 5.76 2.29
C GLY A 358 62.08 7.17 1.68
N HIS A 359 61.67 7.34 0.42
CA HIS A 359 61.67 8.64 -0.23
C HIS A 359 60.65 9.60 0.41
N ALA A 360 59.44 9.12 0.70
CA ALA A 360 58.38 9.91 1.35
C ALA A 360 58.68 10.29 2.81
N THR A 361 59.67 9.64 3.44
CA THR A 361 60.04 9.83 4.86
C THR A 361 61.45 10.41 5.02
N SER A 362 61.98 11.04 3.97
CA SER A 362 63.33 11.62 3.95
C SER A 362 64.44 10.62 4.32
N ARG A 363 64.23 9.35 3.98
CA ARG A 363 65.07 8.18 4.28
C ARG A 363 65.26 7.91 5.77
N SER A 364 64.41 8.48 6.63
CA SER A 364 64.41 8.21 8.06
C SER A 364 63.58 6.97 8.37
N ARG A 365 64.26 5.89 8.79
CA ARG A 365 63.61 4.66 9.24
C ARG A 365 62.72 4.87 10.46
N TYR A 366 63.10 5.78 11.35
CA TYR A 366 62.31 6.17 12.50
C TYR A 366 60.99 6.82 12.07
N GLU A 367 61.04 7.82 11.18
CA GLU A 367 59.85 8.52 10.69
C GLU A 367 58.91 7.60 9.90
N ALA A 368 59.46 6.68 9.10
CA ALA A 368 58.68 5.67 8.41
C ALA A 368 57.95 4.74 9.39
N THR A 369 58.63 4.36 10.46
CA THR A 369 58.06 3.48 11.49
C THR A 369 56.97 4.20 12.28
N ARG A 370 57.23 5.43 12.72
CA ARG A 370 56.24 6.26 13.42
C ARG A 370 54.99 6.47 12.57
N TRP A 371 55.13 6.81 11.30
CA TRP A 371 54.00 6.98 10.39
C TRP A 371 53.15 5.70 10.24
N LEU A 372 53.81 4.54 10.15
CA LEU A 372 53.11 3.25 10.14
C LEU A 372 52.38 2.98 11.45
N VAL A 373 53.02 3.32 12.58
CA VAL A 373 52.41 3.18 13.91
C VAL A 373 51.13 3.99 14.01
N ASP A 374 51.23 5.27 13.66
CA ASP A 374 50.11 6.21 13.69
C ASP A 374 48.96 5.72 12.80
N LEU A 375 49.27 5.27 11.57
CA LEU A 375 48.28 4.74 10.62
C LEU A 375 47.49 3.54 11.16
N LEU A 376 48.14 2.50 11.72
CA LEU A 376 47.39 1.35 12.25
C LEU A 376 46.67 1.67 13.55
N SER A 377 47.21 2.56 14.39
CA SER A 377 46.58 2.94 15.66
C SER A 377 45.26 3.69 15.47
N ALA A 378 45.15 4.46 14.38
CA ALA A 378 43.95 5.21 14.05
C ALA A 378 42.83 4.32 13.51
N VAL A 379 43.13 3.22 12.82
CA VAL A 379 42.13 2.34 12.22
C VAL A 379 41.58 1.34 13.25
N LYS A 380 40.34 1.55 13.68
CA LYS A 380 39.67 0.70 14.68
C LYS A 380 38.66 -0.30 14.09
N SER A 381 38.04 0.01 12.96
CA SER A 381 36.89 -0.74 12.42
C SER A 381 37.26 -1.92 11.52
N THR A 382 38.49 -1.97 11.02
CA THR A 382 38.93 -2.92 9.99
C THR A 382 40.31 -3.43 10.34
N ALA A 383 40.53 -4.75 10.24
CA ALA A 383 41.84 -5.33 10.53
C ALA A 383 42.83 -4.99 9.40
N VAL A 384 43.88 -4.22 9.70
CA VAL A 384 44.89 -3.81 8.72
C VAL A 384 46.14 -4.67 8.83
N LYS A 385 46.53 -5.29 7.71
CA LYS A 385 47.65 -6.20 7.60
C LYS A 385 48.75 -5.58 6.74
N VAL A 386 49.80 -5.05 7.36
CA VAL A 386 50.84 -4.31 6.63
C VAL A 386 52.08 -5.16 6.38
N VAL A 387 52.54 -5.21 5.13
CA VAL A 387 53.78 -5.86 4.71
C VAL A 387 54.85 -4.81 4.46
N VAL A 388 55.96 -4.90 5.19
CA VAL A 388 57.06 -3.94 5.12
C VAL A 388 58.41 -4.65 5.29
N SER A 389 59.47 -4.10 4.70
CA SER A 389 60.84 -4.63 4.81
C SER A 389 61.55 -4.15 6.06
N ASN A 390 62.39 -4.99 6.66
CA ASN A 390 63.32 -4.59 7.73
C ASN A 390 64.26 -3.44 7.31
N THR A 391 64.57 -3.33 6.02
CA THR A 391 65.43 -2.27 5.49
C THR A 391 64.72 -0.90 5.43
N ALA A 392 63.39 -0.87 5.59
CA ALA A 392 62.58 0.35 5.49
C ALA A 392 62.23 0.98 6.85
N ILE A 393 62.38 0.22 7.94
CA ILE A 393 61.83 0.53 9.27
C ILE A 393 62.88 0.38 10.36
N ASP A 394 62.61 1.01 11.50
CA ASP A 394 63.35 0.85 12.74
C ASP A 394 62.69 -0.26 13.56
N GLN A 395 63.33 -1.43 13.57
CA GLN A 395 62.80 -2.60 14.27
C GLN A 395 62.78 -2.41 15.79
N ASN A 396 63.72 -1.63 16.34
CA ASN A 396 63.80 -1.44 17.79
C ASN A 396 62.62 -0.60 18.25
N TYR A 397 62.34 0.50 17.53
CA TYR A 397 61.17 1.34 17.81
C TYR A 397 59.86 0.56 17.69
N MET A 398 59.71 -0.29 16.66
CA MET A 398 58.51 -1.15 16.52
C MET A 398 58.35 -2.12 17.69
N CYS A 399 59.44 -2.76 18.14
CA CYS A 399 59.40 -3.72 19.23
C CYS A 399 59.12 -3.08 20.59
N GLU A 400 59.43 -1.80 20.77
CA GLU A 400 59.14 -1.04 21.99
C GLU A 400 57.68 -0.56 22.05
N HIS A 401 57.08 -0.22 20.90
CA HIS A 401 55.76 0.42 20.85
C HIS A 401 54.60 -0.55 20.51
N TRP A 402 54.88 -1.83 20.25
CA TRP A 402 53.85 -2.84 19.97
C TRP A 402 54.00 -4.11 20.80
N ALA A 403 52.87 -4.76 21.06
CA ALA A 403 52.84 -6.11 21.63
C ALA A 403 53.65 -7.08 20.76
N LYS A 404 54.41 -7.98 21.38
CA LYS A 404 55.30 -8.93 20.69
C LYS A 404 54.57 -9.79 19.64
N ASP A 405 53.27 -10.02 19.82
CA ASP A 405 52.44 -10.83 18.92
C ASP A 405 51.88 -10.03 17.71
N ALA A 406 52.03 -8.70 17.70
CA ALA A 406 51.55 -7.83 16.61
C ALA A 406 52.51 -7.78 15.41
N CYS A 407 53.71 -8.34 15.54
CA CYS A 407 54.74 -8.36 14.50
C CYS A 407 55.16 -9.79 14.17
N THR A 408 54.88 -10.23 12.94
CA THR A 408 55.36 -11.51 12.41
C THR A 408 56.58 -11.28 11.54
N LYS A 409 57.69 -11.99 11.82
CA LYS A 409 58.92 -11.90 11.03
C LYS A 409 59.02 -13.06 10.05
N VAL A 410 59.37 -12.74 8.80
CA VAL A 410 59.63 -13.73 7.74
C VAL A 410 61.00 -13.50 7.16
N THR A 411 61.91 -14.45 7.40
CA THR A 411 63.26 -14.43 6.85
C THR A 411 63.26 -14.95 5.42
N ILE A 412 63.76 -14.15 4.49
CA ILE A 412 63.86 -14.55 3.09
C ILE A 412 65.01 -15.56 2.96
N PRO A 413 64.76 -16.77 2.44
CA PRO A 413 65.81 -17.78 2.29
C PRO A 413 66.90 -17.25 1.34
N ARG A 414 68.17 -17.39 1.75
CA ARG A 414 69.32 -17.05 0.90
C ARG A 414 69.30 -17.95 -0.33
N LEU A 415 68.99 -17.40 -1.48
CA LEU A 415 69.21 -18.09 -2.74
C LEU A 415 70.72 -18.13 -2.98
N GLY A 416 71.30 -19.33 -2.90
CA GLY A 416 72.65 -19.58 -3.36
C GLY A 416 72.76 -19.12 -4.81
N VAL A 417 73.66 -18.18 -5.07
CA VAL A 417 74.01 -17.73 -6.42
C VAL A 417 74.31 -18.99 -7.24
N ARG A 418 73.50 -19.30 -8.27
CA ARG A 418 73.87 -20.30 -9.27
C ARG A 418 75.15 -19.80 -9.93
N SER A 419 76.31 -20.26 -9.44
CA SER A 419 77.60 -19.98 -10.07
C SER A 419 77.56 -20.58 -11.46
N HIS A 420 77.54 -19.73 -12.48
CA HIS A 420 77.66 -20.16 -13.85
C HIS A 420 79.09 -20.69 -14.05
N ARG A 421 79.25 -22.01 -14.09
CA ARG A 421 80.47 -22.65 -14.61
C ARG A 421 80.58 -22.23 -16.08
N SER A 422 81.46 -21.26 -16.32
CA SER A 422 81.90 -20.87 -17.66
C SER A 422 82.54 -22.08 -18.35
N ARG A 423 81.80 -22.69 -19.29
CA ARG A 423 82.37 -23.56 -20.32
C ARG A 423 83.12 -22.66 -21.32
N ARG A 424 84.37 -22.30 -20.99
CA ARG A 424 85.31 -21.78 -21.99
C ARG A 424 85.66 -22.92 -22.95
N GLY A 425 85.04 -22.91 -24.12
CA GLY A 425 85.46 -23.70 -25.27
C GLY A 425 86.89 -23.37 -25.64
N ARG A 426 87.75 -24.39 -25.57
CA ARG A 426 89.15 -24.38 -25.99
C ARG A 426 89.17 -24.34 -27.53
N ARG A 427 89.33 -23.15 -28.13
CA ARG A 427 89.69 -23.04 -29.56
C ARG A 427 91.17 -23.43 -29.70
N ILE A 428 91.41 -24.62 -30.24
CA ILE A 428 92.74 -25.04 -30.71
C ILE A 428 93.01 -24.26 -32.00
N ARG A 429 94.04 -23.41 -31.99
CA ARG A 429 94.65 -22.83 -33.19
C ARG A 429 95.48 -23.92 -33.87
N ALA A 430 95.10 -24.31 -35.08
CA ALA A 430 96.04 -24.91 -36.01
C ALA A 430 96.86 -23.76 -36.64
N GLY A 431 98.16 -23.76 -36.38
CA GLY A 431 99.14 -22.98 -37.14
C GLY A 431 99.53 -23.70 -38.43
N PRO A 432 100.11 -23.00 -39.41
CA PRO A 432 100.46 -23.54 -40.70
C PRO A 432 101.78 -24.32 -40.62
N THR A 433 101.90 -25.41 -41.36
CA THR A 433 103.17 -26.08 -41.63
C THR A 433 103.43 -26.08 -43.12
N CYS A 434 104.55 -25.42 -43.46
CA CYS A 434 105.44 -25.51 -44.62
C CYS A 434 104.88 -25.88 -46.00
#